data_AF-A0A0V1AJD5-F1
#
_entry.id   AF-A0A0V1AJD5-F1
#
_cell.length_a   1.000
_cell.length_b   1.000
_cell.length_c   1.000
_cell.angle_alpha   90.00
_cell.angle_beta   90.00
_cell.angle_gamma   90.00
#
_symmetry.space_group_name_H-M   'P 1'
#
loop_
_entity.id
_entity.type
_entity.pdbx_description
1 polymer ?
#
loop_
_entity_poly.entity_id
_entity_poly.type
_entity_poly.pdbx_seq_one_letter_code
_entity_poly.pdbx_strand_id
1 'polypeptide(L)'
;LVSPLLRTEKLPDLEVLQRTEEQVTVRATFPIAQAVVCPLGCEKPYTAVRPDGQFAHQTLTRHFMRVHNCHSVQWHYRCRNCNTDFLPADHRYPLRVVNTHVRSCVSRWEITRKLGESEDLHGVRCDLCDYVGVSKRAVGLHRRRHANENIMQNTVW
;
A
#
# COMPACT_ATOMS: atom_id res chain seq x y z
N LEU A 1 -22.27 6.99 -26.61
CA LEU A 1 -22.36 7.11 -25.14
C LEU A 1 -21.10 6.49 -24.57
N VAL A 2 -20.15 7.32 -24.13
CA VAL A 2 -18.82 6.88 -23.68
C VAL A 2 -18.98 6.21 -22.31
N SER A 3 -18.61 4.94 -22.21
CA SER A 3 -18.54 4.22 -20.93
C SER A 3 -17.68 5.00 -19.95
N PRO A 4 -18.12 5.24 -18.69
CA PRO A 4 -17.25 5.77 -17.67
C PRO A 4 -16.26 4.65 -17.32
N LEU A 5 -15.13 4.64 -18.01
CA LEU A 5 -13.93 3.94 -17.56
C LEU A 5 -13.73 4.37 -16.11
N LEU A 6 -13.88 3.40 -15.21
CA LEU A 6 -13.47 3.46 -13.81
C LEU A 6 -12.12 4.19 -13.75
N ARG A 7 -12.13 5.47 -13.37
CA ARG A 7 -10.92 6.11 -12.83
C ARG A 7 -10.66 5.40 -11.51
N THR A 8 -9.96 4.27 -11.57
CA THR A 8 -9.26 3.74 -10.41
C THR A 8 -8.26 4.81 -10.03
N GLU A 9 -8.56 5.62 -9.01
CA GLU A 9 -7.58 6.53 -8.45
C GLU A 9 -6.42 5.66 -7.96
N LYS A 10 -5.33 5.67 -8.73
CA LYS A 10 -4.16 4.84 -8.45
C LYS A 10 -3.58 5.36 -7.14
N LEU A 11 -3.69 4.57 -6.07
CA LEU A 11 -3.15 4.92 -4.75
C LEU A 11 -1.72 5.47 -4.91
N PRO A 12 -1.41 6.62 -4.30
CA PRO A 12 -0.11 7.24 -4.45
C PRO A 12 0.98 6.32 -3.88
N ASP A 13 2.16 6.41 -4.47
CA ASP A 13 3.33 5.66 -4.03
C ASP A 13 3.78 6.07 -2.62
N LEU A 14 3.64 7.35 -2.29
CA LEU A 14 3.88 7.93 -0.97
C LEU A 14 2.71 8.82 -0.55
N GLU A 15 2.30 8.69 0.71
CA GLU A 15 1.21 9.46 1.30
C GLU A 15 1.56 9.88 2.72
N VAL A 16 1.32 11.16 3.06
CA VAL A 16 1.49 11.66 4.42
C VAL A 16 0.21 11.38 5.20
N LEU A 17 0.29 10.52 6.22
CA LEU A 17 -0.86 10.18 7.06
C LEU A 17 -1.02 11.18 8.21
N GLN A 18 0.10 11.60 8.79
CA GLN A 18 0.12 12.55 9.89
C GLN A 18 1.40 13.36 9.82
N ARG A 19 1.31 14.64 10.15
CA ARG A 19 2.46 15.55 10.21
C ARG A 19 2.31 16.52 11.38
N THR A 20 3.37 16.64 12.16
CA THR A 20 3.59 17.72 13.14
C THR A 20 4.86 18.48 12.74
N GLU A 21 5.28 19.45 13.55
CA GLU A 21 6.50 20.22 13.27
C GLU A 21 7.77 19.35 13.24
N GLU A 22 7.85 18.33 14.10
CA GLU A 22 9.05 17.48 14.25
C GLU A 22 8.83 16.04 13.79
N GLN A 23 7.59 15.62 13.54
CA GLN A 23 7.28 14.23 13.26
C GLN A 23 6.43 14.07 12.00
N VAL A 24 6.66 13.00 11.26
CA VAL A 24 5.86 12.64 10.10
C VAL A 24 5.62 11.14 10.05
N THR A 25 4.38 10.75 9.76
CA THR A 25 4.01 9.38 9.42
C THR A 25 3.73 9.32 7.91
N VAL A 26 4.46 8.46 7.20
CA VAL A 26 4.34 8.29 5.75
C VAL A 26 3.98 6.84 5.42
N ARG A 27 2.97 6.66 4.57
CA ARG A 27 2.61 5.38 3.97
C ARG A 27 3.30 5.22 2.61
N ALA A 28 4.04 4.13 2.46
CA ALA A 28 4.60 3.70 1.18
C ALA A 28 3.78 2.54 0.60
N THR A 29 3.28 2.70 -0.62
CA THR A 29 2.43 1.71 -1.29
C THR A 29 3.23 0.89 -2.30
N PHE A 30 3.20 -0.43 -2.18
CA PHE A 30 3.99 -1.37 -2.99
C PHE A 30 3.10 -2.12 -4.00
N PRO A 31 3.58 -2.42 -5.22
CA PRO A 31 4.90 -2.08 -5.74
C PRO A 31 5.04 -0.57 -5.97
N ILE A 32 6.16 -0.03 -5.50
CA ILE A 32 6.47 1.40 -5.54
C ILE A 32 7.24 1.72 -6.82
N ALA A 33 7.01 2.91 -7.40
CA ALA A 33 7.74 3.34 -8.58
C ALA A 33 9.25 3.48 -8.31
N GLN A 34 10.05 3.37 -9.38
CA GLN A 34 11.51 3.51 -9.33
C GLN A 34 11.96 4.88 -8.80
N ALA A 35 11.18 5.93 -9.12
CA ALA A 35 11.37 7.28 -8.64
C ALA A 35 10.08 7.81 -8.02
N VAL A 36 10.20 8.55 -6.93
CA VAL A 36 9.10 9.17 -6.19
C VAL A 36 9.43 10.62 -5.89
N VAL A 37 8.41 11.45 -5.74
CA VAL A 37 8.56 12.86 -5.33
C VAL A 37 8.38 12.95 -3.82
N CYS A 38 9.11 13.87 -3.18
CA CYS A 38 8.94 14.13 -1.75
C CYS A 38 7.48 14.50 -1.44
N PRO A 39 6.80 13.79 -0.52
CA PRO A 39 5.40 14.03 -0.22
C PRO A 39 5.18 15.22 0.74
N LEU A 40 6.25 15.88 1.21
CA LEU A 40 6.19 17.02 2.13
C LEU A 40 6.19 18.39 1.41
N GLY A 41 6.05 18.41 0.09
CA GLY A 41 5.79 19.62 -0.69
C GLY A 41 7.02 20.38 -1.21
N CYS A 42 8.24 19.81 -1.13
CA CYS A 42 9.42 20.44 -1.75
C CYS A 42 9.67 19.98 -3.21
N GLU A 43 8.81 19.11 -3.75
CA GLU A 43 8.85 18.61 -5.13
C GLU A 43 10.15 17.91 -5.55
N LYS A 44 11.08 17.65 -4.62
CA LYS A 44 12.34 16.98 -4.93
C LYS A 44 12.11 15.51 -5.31
N PRO A 45 12.63 15.04 -6.47
CA PRO A 45 12.57 13.65 -6.85
C PRO A 45 13.64 12.82 -6.13
N TYR A 46 13.31 11.56 -5.84
CA TYR A 46 14.18 10.59 -5.18
C TYR A 46 14.11 9.24 -5.89
N THR A 47 15.27 8.59 -6.04
CA THR A 47 15.32 7.19 -6.43
C THR A 47 14.81 6.34 -5.26
N ALA A 48 13.62 5.79 -5.41
CA ALA A 48 12.92 5.08 -4.35
C ALA A 48 13.38 3.63 -4.23
N VAL A 49 13.76 3.00 -5.34
CA VAL A 49 14.15 1.59 -5.39
C VAL A 49 15.64 1.50 -5.72
N ARG A 50 16.41 0.78 -4.91
CA ARG A 50 17.84 0.51 -5.16
C ARG A 50 18.01 -0.52 -6.29
N PRO A 51 19.21 -0.64 -6.89
CA PRO A 51 19.48 -1.66 -7.92
C PRO A 51 19.20 -3.11 -7.49
N ASP A 52 19.24 -3.39 -6.18
CA ASP A 52 18.88 -4.69 -5.59
C ASP A 52 17.36 -4.89 -5.41
N GLY A 53 16.54 -3.94 -5.88
CA GLY A 53 15.09 -3.97 -5.81
C GLY A 53 14.52 -3.57 -4.44
N GLN A 54 15.34 -3.12 -3.49
CA GLN A 54 14.88 -2.72 -2.16
C GLN A 54 14.44 -1.26 -2.11
N PHE A 55 13.37 -0.97 -1.38
CA PHE A 55 12.93 0.40 -1.11
C PHE A 55 13.94 1.15 -0.21
N ALA A 56 14.41 2.30 -0.69
CA ALA A 56 15.42 3.14 -0.09
C ALA A 56 14.85 4.12 0.96
N HIS A 57 14.00 3.65 1.87
CA HIS A 57 13.30 4.53 2.82
C HIS A 57 14.23 5.40 3.68
N GLN A 58 15.45 4.93 3.96
CA GLN A 58 16.48 5.67 4.71
C GLN A 58 16.90 6.97 4.02
N THR A 59 16.91 6.99 2.68
CA THR A 59 17.27 8.19 1.91
C THR A 59 16.20 9.27 2.08
N LEU A 60 14.92 8.88 2.01
CA LEU A 60 13.79 9.77 2.26
C LEU A 60 13.74 10.22 3.72
N THR A 61 13.94 9.31 4.68
CA THR A 61 14.05 9.67 6.11
C THR A 61 15.09 10.76 6.34
N ARG A 62 16.31 10.59 5.79
CA ARG A 62 17.38 11.60 5.90
C ARG A 62 17.00 12.92 5.26
N HIS A 63 16.31 12.87 4.13
CA HIS A 63 15.81 14.07 3.46
C HIS A 63 14.78 14.81 4.33
N PHE A 64 13.81 14.10 4.91
CA PHE A 64 12.78 14.70 5.78
C PHE A 64 13.40 15.38 6.99
N MET A 65 14.39 14.75 7.63
CA MET A 65 15.13 15.34 8.74
C MET A 65 15.85 16.63 8.34
N ARG A 66 16.57 16.64 7.21
CA ARG A 66 17.44 17.76 6.80
C ARG A 66 16.71 18.94 6.16
N VAL A 67 15.63 18.67 5.43
CA VAL A 67 14.93 19.68 4.62
C VAL A 67 13.61 20.10 5.25
N HIS A 68 12.97 19.20 5.98
CA HIS A 68 11.63 19.43 6.55
C HIS A 68 11.63 19.45 8.09
N ASN A 69 12.81 19.35 8.73
CA ASN A 69 12.97 19.35 10.18
C ASN A 69 12.20 18.21 10.90
N CYS A 70 11.83 17.15 10.17
CA CYS A 70 11.13 15.99 10.73
C CYS A 70 12.14 15.04 11.38
N HIS A 71 12.46 15.25 12.64
CA HIS A 71 13.38 14.44 13.44
C HIS A 71 12.84 13.02 13.73
N SER A 72 11.53 12.82 13.70
CA SER A 72 10.90 11.51 13.81
C SER A 72 10.14 11.15 12.53
N VAL A 73 10.48 10.03 11.91
CA VAL A 73 9.83 9.55 10.69
C VAL A 73 9.30 8.14 10.93
N GLN A 74 7.98 8.00 10.95
CA GLN A 74 7.31 6.73 11.04
C GLN A 74 6.88 6.25 9.65
N TRP A 75 7.21 5.00 9.33
CA TRP A 75 6.88 4.39 8.05
C TRP A 75 5.80 3.32 8.19
N HIS A 76 4.73 3.47 7.43
CA HIS A 76 3.71 2.45 7.20
C HIS A 76 3.88 1.91 5.78
N TYR A 77 3.52 0.65 5.57
CA TYR A 77 3.67 0.01 4.26
C TYR A 77 2.38 -0.67 3.87
N ARG A 78 1.99 -0.55 2.60
CA ARG A 78 0.75 -1.13 2.07
C ARG A 78 1.02 -1.92 0.81
N CYS A 79 0.36 -3.06 0.64
CA CYS A 79 0.33 -3.75 -0.66
C CYS A 79 -0.83 -3.21 -1.51
N ARG A 80 -0.55 -2.66 -2.69
CA ARG A 80 -1.54 -2.15 -3.66
C ARG A 80 -2.48 -3.24 -4.16
N ASN A 81 -2.03 -4.49 -4.23
CA ASN A 81 -2.80 -5.56 -4.84
C ASN A 81 -3.87 -6.14 -3.90
N CYS A 82 -3.62 -6.15 -2.59
CA CYS A 82 -4.54 -6.74 -1.61
C CYS A 82 -4.92 -5.77 -0.49
N ASN A 83 -4.46 -4.53 -0.56
CA ASN A 83 -4.64 -3.45 0.41
C ASN A 83 -4.20 -3.76 1.84
N THR A 84 -3.46 -4.85 2.06
CA THR A 84 -2.96 -5.19 3.39
C THR A 84 -1.90 -4.18 3.84
N ASP A 85 -2.11 -3.62 5.03
CA ASP A 85 -1.16 -2.77 5.73
C ASP A 85 -0.18 -3.58 6.59
N PHE A 86 1.04 -3.06 6.71
CA PHE A 86 2.13 -3.61 7.49
C PHE A 86 2.67 -2.49 8.38
N LEU A 87 2.23 -2.50 9.64
CA LEU A 87 2.50 -1.43 10.58
C LEU A 87 3.68 -1.78 11.52
N PRO A 88 4.40 -0.77 12.05
CA PRO A 88 5.42 -1.00 13.07
C PRO A 88 4.88 -1.67 14.35
N ALA A 89 3.59 -1.48 14.66
CA ALA A 89 2.94 -2.09 15.82
C ALA A 89 2.79 -3.62 15.67
N ASP A 90 2.53 -4.11 14.44
CA ASP A 90 2.27 -5.53 14.17
C ASP A 90 3.53 -6.31 13.78
N HIS A 91 4.57 -5.61 13.34
CA HIS A 91 5.77 -6.21 12.77
C HIS A 91 7.04 -5.53 13.26
N ARG A 92 7.99 -6.33 13.76
CA ARG A 92 9.34 -5.84 14.10
C ARG A 92 10.11 -5.28 12.91
N TYR A 93 9.87 -5.83 11.70
CA TYR A 93 10.54 -5.43 10.46
C TYR A 93 9.53 -5.28 9.31
N PRO A 94 8.63 -4.28 9.35
CA PRO A 94 7.49 -4.18 8.45
C PRO A 94 7.91 -4.08 6.97
N LEU A 95 9.01 -3.37 6.67
CA LEU A 95 9.55 -3.28 5.31
C LEU A 95 10.00 -4.64 4.74
N ARG A 96 10.59 -5.51 5.57
CA ARG A 96 10.99 -6.85 5.14
C ARG A 96 9.76 -7.70 4.83
N VAL A 97 8.75 -7.62 5.70
CA VAL A 97 7.51 -8.40 5.56
C VAL A 97 6.74 -7.99 4.30
N VAL A 98 6.56 -6.68 4.05
CA VAL A 98 5.86 -6.21 2.84
C VAL A 98 6.61 -6.59 1.56
N ASN A 99 7.95 -6.52 1.54
CA ASN A 99 8.74 -6.91 0.37
C ASN A 99 8.57 -8.40 0.02
N THR A 100 8.58 -9.27 1.02
CA THR A 100 8.30 -10.70 0.81
C THR A 100 6.85 -10.94 0.38
N HIS A 101 5.91 -10.23 1.00
CA HIS A 101 4.49 -10.32 0.67
C HIS A 101 4.21 -9.93 -0.79
N VAL A 102 4.70 -8.78 -1.24
CA VAL A 102 4.40 -8.21 -2.56
C VAL A 102 4.85 -9.14 -3.67
N ARG A 103 6.03 -9.77 -3.56
CA ARG A 103 6.51 -10.76 -4.54
C ARG A 103 5.51 -11.91 -4.73
N SER A 104 4.99 -12.46 -3.64
CA SER A 104 3.99 -13.54 -3.69
C SER A 104 2.59 -13.04 -4.07
N CYS A 105 2.24 -11.81 -3.68
CA CYS A 105 0.93 -11.23 -3.91
C CYS A 105 0.73 -10.79 -5.35
N VAL A 106 1.78 -10.31 -6.04
CA VAL A 106 1.75 -9.98 -7.47
C VAL A 106 1.42 -11.23 -8.29
N SER A 107 2.16 -12.31 -8.10
CA SER A 107 1.92 -13.57 -8.83
C SER A 107 0.50 -14.10 -8.61
N ARG A 108 0.01 -14.09 -7.36
CA ARG A 108 -1.36 -14.54 -7.07
C ARG A 108 -2.42 -13.60 -7.65
N TRP A 109 -2.20 -12.29 -7.58
CA TRP A 109 -3.12 -11.30 -8.13
C TRP A 109 -3.25 -11.42 -9.65
N GLU A 110 -2.14 -11.57 -10.36
CA GLU A 110 -2.16 -11.75 -11.81
C GLU A 110 -2.91 -13.02 -12.23
N ILE A 111 -2.75 -14.11 -11.49
CA ILE A 111 -3.51 -15.35 -11.71
C ILE A 111 -5.00 -15.09 -11.49
N THR A 112 -5.39 -14.49 -10.36
CA THR A 112 -6.81 -14.25 -10.07
C THR A 112 -7.45 -13.25 -11.03
N ARG A 113 -6.72 -12.22 -11.47
CA ARG A 113 -7.16 -11.27 -12.48
C ARG A 113 -7.43 -11.99 -13.82
N LYS A 114 -6.49 -12.81 -14.29
CA LYS A 114 -6.66 -13.59 -15.52
C LYS A 114 -7.85 -14.55 -15.45
N LEU A 115 -8.08 -15.18 -14.29
CA LEU A 115 -9.26 -16.04 -14.07
C LEU A 115 -10.58 -15.26 -14.01
N GLY A 116 -10.54 -13.99 -13.57
CA GLY A 116 -11.72 -13.11 -13.59
C GLY A 116 -12.01 -12.49 -14.97
N GLU A 117 -11.02 -12.48 -15.88
CA GLU A 117 -11.15 -12.00 -17.26
C GLU A 117 -11.64 -13.10 -18.22
N SER A 118 -11.53 -14.39 -17.85
CA SER A 118 -12.19 -15.45 -18.59
C SER A 118 -13.71 -15.42 -18.33
N GLU A 119 -14.50 -15.17 -19.37
CA GLU A 119 -15.98 -15.03 -19.31
C GLU A 119 -16.70 -16.23 -18.69
N ASP A 120 -16.03 -17.38 -18.59
CA ASP A 120 -16.58 -18.63 -18.06
C ASP A 120 -16.46 -18.80 -16.54
N LEU A 121 -15.73 -17.92 -15.83
CA LEU A 121 -15.57 -17.99 -14.38
C LEU A 121 -15.83 -16.61 -13.76
N HIS A 122 -17.08 -16.32 -13.44
CA HIS A 122 -17.47 -15.16 -12.65
C HIS A 122 -16.81 -15.24 -11.25
N GLY A 123 -15.60 -14.69 -11.14
CA GLY A 123 -14.91 -14.51 -9.88
C GLY A 123 -15.79 -13.72 -8.91
N VAL A 124 -15.71 -14.05 -7.62
CA VAL A 124 -16.50 -13.37 -6.59
C VAL A 124 -15.76 -12.09 -6.22
N ARG A 125 -16.40 -10.93 -6.35
CA ARG A 125 -15.80 -9.62 -5.98
C ARG A 125 -16.08 -9.29 -4.51
N CYS A 126 -15.14 -8.63 -3.85
CA CYS A 126 -15.37 -7.98 -2.57
C CYS A 126 -16.22 -6.71 -2.77
N ASP A 127 -17.18 -6.50 -1.90
CA ASP A 127 -18.05 -5.32 -1.83
C ASP A 127 -17.35 -4.07 -1.29
N LEU A 128 -16.20 -4.22 -0.63
CA LEU A 128 -15.48 -3.11 0.04
C LEU A 128 -14.22 -2.65 -0.69
N CYS A 129 -13.69 -3.43 -1.65
CA CYS A 129 -12.54 -3.05 -2.45
C CYS A 129 -12.46 -3.84 -3.76
N ASP A 130 -11.48 -3.56 -4.62
CA ASP A 130 -11.33 -4.19 -5.94
C ASP A 130 -10.80 -5.64 -5.93
N TYR A 131 -10.75 -6.28 -4.76
CA TYR A 131 -10.34 -7.68 -4.66
C TYR A 131 -11.38 -8.62 -5.30
N VAL A 132 -10.93 -9.46 -6.23
CA VAL A 132 -11.70 -10.59 -6.77
C VAL A 132 -11.07 -11.89 -6.28
N GLY A 133 -11.89 -12.85 -5.88
CA GLY A 133 -11.47 -14.17 -5.42
C GLY A 133 -12.09 -15.29 -6.23
N VAL A 134 -11.39 -16.41 -6.34
CA VAL A 134 -11.85 -17.62 -7.05
C VAL A 134 -13.02 -18.33 -6.37
N SER A 135 -13.41 -17.90 -5.16
CA SER A 135 -14.57 -18.45 -4.43
C SER A 135 -15.11 -17.46 -3.39
N LYS A 136 -16.39 -17.64 -3.00
CA LYS A 136 -17.00 -16.89 -1.89
C LYS A 136 -16.22 -17.04 -0.58
N ARG A 137 -15.58 -18.20 -0.34
CA ARG A 137 -14.74 -18.44 0.84
C ARG A 137 -13.47 -17.59 0.83
N ALA A 138 -12.81 -17.46 -0.32
CA ALA A 138 -11.61 -16.62 -0.46
C ALA A 138 -11.94 -15.14 -0.22
N VAL A 139 -13.05 -14.66 -0.80
CA VAL A 139 -13.56 -13.29 -0.55
C VAL A 139 -13.99 -13.10 0.89
N GLY A 140 -14.65 -14.08 1.52
CA GLY A 140 -15.03 -14.00 2.93
C GLY A 140 -13.82 -13.94 3.87
N LEU A 141 -12.74 -14.66 3.55
CA LEU A 141 -11.50 -14.59 4.32
C LEU A 141 -10.79 -13.24 4.15
N HIS A 142 -10.80 -12.70 2.93
CA HIS A 142 -10.35 -11.34 2.64
C HIS A 142 -11.19 -10.28 3.39
N ARG A 143 -12.53 -10.38 3.35
CA ARG A 143 -13.45 -9.43 3.97
C ARG A 143 -13.30 -9.33 5.49
N ARG A 144 -12.85 -10.40 6.15
CA ARG A 144 -12.52 -10.37 7.59
C ARG A 144 -11.40 -9.39 7.94
N ARG A 145 -10.53 -9.04 6.99
CA ARG A 145 -9.49 -8.01 7.22
C ARG A 145 -10.10 -6.61 7.29
N HIS A 146 -11.06 -6.29 6.42
CA HIS A 146 -11.82 -5.03 6.49
C HIS A 146 -12.57 -4.88 7.83
N ALA A 147 -13.09 -5.98 8.38
CA ALA A 147 -13.77 -5.97 9.68
C ALA A 147 -12.81 -5.64 10.84
N ASN A 148 -11.57 -6.14 10.79
CA ASN A 148 -10.56 -5.82 11.80
C ASN A 148 -10.08 -4.36 11.70
N GLU A 149 -10.00 -3.81 10.49
CA GLU A 149 -9.67 -2.39 10.26
C GLU A 149 -10.78 -1.45 10.79
N ASN A 150 -12.07 -1.82 10.63
CA ASN A 150 -13.21 -1.05 11.14
C ASN A 150 -13.34 -1.08 12.67
N ILE A 151 -12.94 -2.18 13.33
CA ILE A 151 -12.98 -2.29 14.80
C ILE A 151 -11.92 -1.38 15.44
N MET A 152 -10.71 -1.30 14.86
CA MET A 152 -9.67 -0.39 15.37
C MET A 152 -10.02 1.09 15.25
N GLN A 153 -10.86 1.49 14.28
CA GLN A 153 -11.34 2.86 14.16
C GLN A 153 -12.40 3.23 15.21
N ASN A 154 -13.13 2.25 15.75
CA ASN A 154 -14.21 2.49 16.72
C ASN A 154 -13.78 2.40 18.19
N THR A 155 -12.53 2.03 18.50
CA THR A 155 -12.04 1.90 19.88
C THR A 155 -11.23 3.10 20.38
N VAL A 156 -11.23 4.22 19.66
CA VAL A 156 -10.72 5.51 20.16
C VAL A 156 -11.90 6.36 20.59
N TRP A 157 -12.43 6.07 21.78
CA TRP A 157 -13.31 6.94 22.55
C TRP A 157 -12.85 6.92 24.00
#